data_AF-A0A1G7TSC3-F1
#
_entry.id   AF-A0A1G7TSC3-F1
#
_cell.length_a   1.000
_cell.length_b   1.000
_cell.length_c   1.000
_cell.angle_alpha   90.00
_cell.angle_beta   90.00
_cell.angle_gamma   90.00
#
_symmetry.space_group_name_H-M   'P 1'
#
loop_
_entity.id
_entity.type
_entity.pdbx_description
1 polymer ?
#
loop_
_entity_poly.entity_id
_entity_poly.type
_entity_poly.pdbx_seq_one_letter_code
_entity_poly.pdbx_strand_id
1 'polypeptide(L)'
;MIEEKLKAAGFELLRAHQPGLWARNELVGDKLVPVELDLLVGEQLAGTGRRSADIKPHDKMTARRVTGLEVAVVDRSPMTITALDGSGRSMEVNVAGPAALLVAKVHKIHDRLLSPDRLTNKDAGDVFRLMAGVPQQEVLDAFHVLVRDPLVGEVTRRGVELLHEQFGGAATPGVQLAIEALAGDIPADRIRLAAPAYVKAVRDIG
;
A
#
# COMPACT_ATOMS: atom_id res chain seq x y z
N MET A 1 13.84 -4.40 20.99
CA MET A 1 13.54 -3.51 19.86
C MET A 1 13.06 -4.31 18.63
N ILE A 2 12.40 -3.68 17.65
CA ILE A 2 11.96 -4.38 16.42
C ILE A 2 13.17 -4.88 15.62
N GLU A 3 14.14 -4.00 15.39
CA GLU A 3 15.39 -4.31 14.68
C GLU A 3 16.19 -5.45 15.32
N GLU A 4 16.15 -5.58 16.65
CA GLU A 4 16.79 -6.70 17.36
C GLU A 4 16.05 -8.01 17.10
N LYS A 5 14.71 -8.00 17.09
CA LYS A 5 13.90 -9.18 16.77
C LYS A 5 14.09 -9.61 15.32
N LEU A 6 14.18 -8.66 14.38
CA LEU A 6 14.48 -8.94 12.97
C LEU A 6 15.85 -9.60 12.82
N LYS A 7 16.89 -9.02 13.43
CA LYS A 7 18.25 -9.59 13.42
C LYS A 7 18.29 -10.99 14.03
N ALA A 8 17.61 -11.20 15.16
CA ALA A 8 17.50 -12.52 15.78
C ALA A 8 16.76 -13.53 14.88
N ALA A 9 15.85 -13.07 14.04
CA ALA A 9 15.16 -13.88 13.03
C ALA A 9 15.96 -14.03 11.72
N GLY A 10 17.20 -13.53 11.64
CA GLY A 10 18.08 -13.62 10.48
C GLY A 10 17.83 -12.57 9.39
N PHE A 11 17.03 -11.54 9.67
CA PHE A 11 16.86 -10.41 8.75
C PHE A 11 17.99 -9.38 8.93
N GLU A 12 18.48 -8.87 7.82
CA GLU A 12 19.43 -7.77 7.74
C GLU A 12 18.86 -6.62 6.92
N LEU A 13 19.38 -5.41 7.10
CA LEU A 13 19.02 -4.29 6.22
C LEU A 13 19.52 -4.58 4.81
N LEU A 14 18.62 -4.65 3.83
CA LEU A 14 18.98 -4.98 2.46
C LEU A 14 19.89 -3.90 1.86
N ARG A 15 19.70 -2.64 2.24
CA ARG A 15 20.54 -1.51 1.82
C ARG A 15 20.79 -0.57 2.98
N ALA A 16 22.06 -0.34 3.31
CA ALA A 16 22.46 0.49 4.45
C ALA A 16 21.96 1.95 4.39
N HIS A 17 21.56 2.45 3.22
CA HIS A 17 21.05 3.82 3.02
C HIS A 17 19.53 3.88 2.85
N GLN A 18 18.83 2.74 2.87
CA GLN A 18 17.38 2.65 2.71
C GLN A 18 16.76 2.14 4.01
N PRO A 19 16.14 3.00 4.83
CA PRO A 19 15.48 2.56 6.04
C PRO A 19 14.31 1.63 5.71
N GLY A 20 13.98 0.74 6.65
CA GLY A 20 12.78 -0.09 6.61
C GLY A 20 12.79 -1.28 5.66
N LEU A 21 13.77 -1.40 4.76
CA LEU A 21 13.86 -2.55 3.84
C LEU A 21 14.81 -3.60 4.41
N TRP A 22 14.22 -4.67 4.93
CA TRP A 22 14.91 -5.81 5.50
C TRP A 22 14.85 -7.00 4.55
N ALA A 23 15.82 -7.90 4.62
CA ALA A 23 15.78 -9.14 3.87
C ALA A 23 16.46 -10.27 4.64
N ARG A 24 15.98 -11.49 4.39
CA ARG A 24 16.65 -12.73 4.78
C ARG A 24 16.77 -13.60 3.54
N ASN A 25 17.95 -14.18 3.34
CA ASN A 25 18.15 -15.12 2.24
C ASN A 25 17.50 -16.45 2.57
N GLU A 26 16.65 -16.93 1.65
CA GLU A 26 15.96 -18.22 1.75
C GLU A 26 16.24 -19.06 0.52
N LEU A 27 16.31 -20.38 0.71
CA LEU A 27 16.44 -21.31 -0.40
C LEU A 27 15.05 -21.62 -0.96
N VAL A 28 14.79 -21.22 -2.20
CA VAL A 28 13.55 -21.49 -2.94
C VAL A 28 13.88 -22.40 -4.12
N GLY A 29 13.61 -23.69 -3.98
CA GLY A 29 14.16 -24.71 -4.88
C GLY A 29 15.68 -24.77 -4.75
N ASP A 30 16.39 -24.55 -5.86
CA ASP A 30 17.87 -24.53 -5.88
C ASP A 30 18.45 -23.10 -5.86
N LYS A 31 17.61 -22.08 -5.66
CA LYS A 31 18.03 -20.68 -5.72
C LYS A 31 17.97 -20.03 -4.35
N LEU A 32 19.06 -19.37 -3.98
CA LEU A 32 19.07 -18.48 -2.82
C LEU A 32 18.45 -17.14 -3.22
N VAL A 33 17.34 -16.78 -2.60
CA VAL A 33 16.56 -15.57 -2.92
C VAL A 33 16.43 -14.70 -1.67
N PRO A 34 16.65 -13.38 -1.78
CA PRO A 34 16.34 -12.46 -0.68
C PRO A 34 14.83 -12.35 -0.52
N VAL A 35 14.29 -12.85 0.60
CA VAL A 35 12.92 -12.60 1.01
C VAL A 35 12.88 -11.26 1.71
N GLU A 36 12.32 -10.27 1.01
CA GLU A 36 12.22 -8.89 1.48
C GLU A 36 11.05 -8.69 2.45
N LEU A 37 11.26 -7.82 3.44
CA LEU A 37 10.28 -7.36 4.40
C LEU A 37 10.39 -5.83 4.52
N ASP A 38 9.34 -5.14 4.09
CA ASP A 38 9.20 -3.69 4.28
C ASP A 38 8.56 -3.39 5.64
N LEU A 39 9.25 -2.60 6.46
CA LEU A 39 8.69 -1.95 7.64
C LEU A 39 8.46 -0.48 7.35
N LEU A 40 7.18 -0.12 7.20
CA LEU A 40 6.74 1.19 6.78
C LEU A 40 5.82 1.80 7.85
N VAL A 41 5.87 3.12 7.96
CA VAL A 41 5.08 3.90 8.93
C VAL A 41 4.49 5.10 8.22
N GLY A 42 3.20 5.34 8.45
CA GLY A 42 2.49 6.54 7.99
C GLY A 42 3.23 7.82 8.40
N GLU A 43 3.33 8.80 7.51
CA GLU A 43 4.09 10.03 7.71
C GLU A 43 3.70 10.80 8.97
N GLN A 44 2.41 10.95 9.24
CA GLN A 44 1.93 11.62 10.45
C GLN A 44 2.30 10.88 11.75
N LEU A 45 2.59 9.58 11.65
CA LEU A 45 2.94 8.71 12.78
C LEU A 45 4.45 8.46 12.90
N ALA A 46 5.23 8.90 11.90
CA ALA A 46 6.64 8.59 11.76
C ALA A 46 7.57 9.54 12.55
N GLY A 47 7.04 10.41 13.41
CA GLY A 47 7.85 11.34 14.22
C GLY A 47 8.62 12.36 13.36
N THR A 48 9.83 12.72 13.78
CA THR A 48 10.69 13.67 13.05
C THR A 48 11.52 12.99 11.96
N GLY A 49 12.01 13.75 10.98
CA GLY A 49 12.90 13.23 9.92
C GLY A 49 12.34 13.38 8.52
N ARG A 50 12.98 12.71 7.55
CA ARG A 50 12.67 12.86 6.11
C ARG A 50 12.37 11.54 5.40
N ARG A 51 13.11 10.47 5.73
CA ARG A 51 12.97 9.13 5.11
C ARG A 51 12.75 8.02 6.14
N SER A 52 13.44 8.13 7.27
CA SER A 52 13.30 7.25 8.41
C SER A 52 12.06 7.59 9.23
N ALA A 53 11.47 6.60 9.89
CA ALA A 53 10.51 6.82 10.96
C ALA A 53 11.25 6.94 12.31
N ASP A 54 11.04 8.05 13.01
CA ASP A 54 11.57 8.33 14.34
C ASP A 54 10.58 7.81 15.40
N ILE A 55 10.62 6.50 15.60
CA ILE A 55 9.75 5.79 16.55
C ILE A 55 10.61 5.35 17.72
N LYS A 56 10.80 6.22 18.70
CA LYS A 56 11.58 5.86 19.88
C LYS A 56 10.94 4.66 20.60
N PRO A 57 11.76 3.73 21.11
CA PRO A 57 13.22 3.81 21.22
C PRO A 57 14.01 3.25 20.00
N HIS A 58 13.35 2.83 18.92
CA HIS A 58 13.95 2.14 17.76
C HIS A 58 15.03 2.93 17.00
N ASP A 59 15.97 2.19 16.40
CA ASP A 59 16.93 2.75 15.45
C ASP A 59 16.25 3.40 14.23
N LYS A 60 16.84 4.49 13.72
CA LYS A 60 16.30 5.24 12.57
C LYS A 60 16.21 4.42 11.28
N MET A 61 16.94 3.31 11.17
CA MET A 61 16.90 2.43 10.00
C MET A 61 15.80 1.37 10.10
N THR A 62 15.15 1.24 11.27
CA THR A 62 14.14 0.20 11.53
C THR A 62 12.96 0.27 10.57
N ALA A 63 12.41 1.46 10.34
CA ALA A 63 11.24 1.65 9.50
C ALA A 63 11.35 2.90 8.63
N ARG A 64 10.64 2.89 7.52
CA ARG A 64 10.58 3.98 6.54
C ARG A 64 9.28 4.76 6.68
N ARG A 65 9.38 6.09 6.58
CA ARG A 65 8.24 6.98 6.42
C ARG A 65 7.61 6.84 5.03
N VAL A 66 6.29 6.69 4.98
CA VAL A 66 5.50 6.65 3.74
C VAL A 66 4.16 7.35 3.93
N THR A 67 3.83 8.31 3.07
CA THR A 67 2.54 9.00 3.04
C THR A 67 1.43 8.07 2.54
N GLY A 68 0.23 8.19 3.12
CA GLY A 68 -0.95 7.40 2.77
C GLY A 68 -1.13 6.12 3.59
N LEU A 69 -0.13 5.67 4.34
CA LEU A 69 -0.23 4.49 5.21
C LEU A 69 -0.87 4.79 6.58
N GLU A 70 -1.05 6.06 6.94
CA GLU A 70 -1.70 6.47 8.19
C GLU A 70 -3.12 5.91 8.29
N VAL A 71 -3.83 5.88 7.15
CA VAL A 71 -5.21 5.40 7.05
C VAL A 71 -5.33 3.95 7.53
N ALA A 72 -4.31 3.12 7.27
CA ALA A 72 -4.27 1.71 7.69
C ALA A 72 -4.17 1.53 9.21
N VAL A 73 -3.93 2.59 9.99
CA VAL A 73 -3.98 2.53 11.46
C VAL A 73 -5.41 2.68 11.99
N VAL A 74 -6.29 3.31 11.21
CA VAL A 74 -7.70 3.53 11.54
C VAL A 74 -8.59 2.50 10.85
N ASP A 75 -8.46 2.35 9.53
CA ASP A 75 -9.19 1.37 8.73
C ASP A 75 -8.39 0.06 8.64
N ARG A 76 -8.62 -0.80 9.63
CA ARG A 76 -8.04 -2.13 9.74
C ARG A 76 -8.92 -3.06 10.56
N SER A 77 -8.80 -4.36 10.30
CA SER A 77 -9.47 -5.39 11.08
C SER A 77 -8.53 -6.57 11.37
N PRO A 78 -8.73 -7.30 12.47
CA PRO A 78 -7.97 -8.51 12.75
C PRO A 78 -8.26 -9.58 11.69
N MET A 79 -7.20 -10.17 11.16
CA MET A 79 -7.27 -11.27 10.19
C MET A 79 -6.27 -12.35 10.60
N THR A 80 -6.71 -13.61 10.54
CA THR A 80 -5.81 -14.76 10.71
C THR A 80 -5.08 -15.02 9.40
N ILE A 81 -3.76 -14.82 9.41
CA ILE A 81 -2.88 -15.22 8.31
C ILE A 81 -2.35 -16.62 8.60
N THR A 82 -2.51 -17.52 7.62
CA THR A 82 -2.03 -18.91 7.72
C THR A 82 -0.86 -19.14 6.77
N ALA A 83 0.12 -19.93 7.21
CA ALA A 83 1.25 -20.30 6.39
C ALA A 83 0.82 -21.14 5.17
N LEU A 84 1.41 -20.85 4.01
CA LEU A 84 1.08 -21.51 2.74
C LEU A 84 1.75 -22.88 2.57
N ASP A 85 2.73 -23.20 3.43
CA ASP A 85 3.52 -24.43 3.39
C ASP A 85 2.84 -25.63 4.09
N GLY A 86 1.58 -25.46 4.54
CA GLY A 86 0.83 -26.50 5.22
C GLY A 86 1.31 -26.80 6.64
N SER A 87 2.25 -26.01 7.19
CA SER A 87 2.79 -26.21 8.55
C SER A 87 1.79 -25.96 9.68
N GLY A 88 0.58 -25.49 9.37
CA GLY A 88 -0.44 -25.13 10.35
C GLY A 88 -0.12 -23.86 11.16
N ARG A 89 1.02 -23.20 10.91
CA ARG A 89 1.38 -21.92 11.54
C ARG A 89 0.37 -20.86 11.13
N SER A 90 -0.15 -20.13 12.11
CA SER A 90 -1.01 -18.98 11.88
C SER A 90 -0.70 -17.86 12.87
N MET A 91 -1.11 -16.64 12.52
CA MET A 91 -1.07 -15.50 13.43
C MET A 91 -2.24 -14.56 13.12
N GLU A 92 -2.80 -13.97 14.17
CA GLU A 92 -3.76 -12.87 14.02
C GLU A 92 -2.98 -11.55 13.91
N VAL A 93 -3.26 -10.79 12.85
CA VAL A 93 -2.70 -9.46 12.64
C VAL A 93 -3.76 -8.51 12.13
N ASN A 94 -3.64 -7.23 12.44
CA ASN A 94 -4.50 -6.22 11.83
C ASN A 94 -4.10 -6.03 10.36
N VAL A 95 -5.06 -6.21 9.46
CA VAL A 95 -4.92 -6.01 8.01
C VAL A 95 -5.67 -4.75 7.63
N ALA A 96 -5.03 -3.92 6.79
CA ALA A 96 -5.62 -2.69 6.29
C ALA A 96 -6.90 -2.98 5.50
N GLY A 97 -7.93 -2.16 5.72
CA GLY A 97 -9.15 -2.22 4.95
C GLY A 97 -8.95 -1.75 3.51
N PRO A 98 -9.91 -2.05 2.61
CA PRO A 98 -9.81 -1.69 1.20
C PRO A 98 -9.65 -0.19 0.94
N ALA A 99 -10.29 0.67 1.73
CA ALA A 99 -10.19 2.11 1.61
C ALA A 99 -8.78 2.61 1.96
N ALA A 100 -8.20 2.13 3.07
CA ALA A 100 -6.80 2.39 3.41
C ALA A 100 -5.82 1.92 2.33
N LEU A 101 -6.03 0.74 1.77
CA LEU A 101 -5.18 0.22 0.69
C LEU A 101 -5.27 1.08 -0.56
N LEU A 102 -6.46 1.55 -0.95
CA LEU A 102 -6.62 2.46 -2.09
C LEU A 102 -5.85 3.77 -1.86
N VAL A 103 -6.00 4.41 -0.69
CA VAL A 103 -5.28 5.65 -0.34
C VAL A 103 -3.78 5.43 -0.40
N ALA A 104 -3.25 4.38 0.24
CA ALA A 104 -1.83 4.09 0.24
C ALA A 104 -1.28 3.89 -1.19
N LYS A 105 -2.03 3.20 -2.06
CA LYS A 105 -1.59 2.92 -3.43
C LYS A 105 -1.57 4.17 -4.30
N VAL A 106 -2.58 5.03 -4.24
CA VAL A 106 -2.62 6.23 -5.09
C VAL A 106 -1.58 7.27 -4.67
N HIS A 107 -1.25 7.39 -3.37
CA HIS A 107 -0.10 8.21 -2.92
C HIS A 107 1.21 7.66 -3.48
N LYS A 108 1.41 6.35 -3.42
CA LYS A 108 2.61 5.71 -3.96
C LYS A 108 2.74 5.85 -5.48
N ILE A 109 1.63 5.78 -6.22
CA ILE A 109 1.62 6.01 -7.67
C ILE A 109 1.96 7.48 -7.95
N HIS A 110 1.36 8.43 -7.22
CA HIS A 110 1.62 9.86 -7.39
C HIS A 110 3.12 10.19 -7.24
N ASP A 111 3.77 9.72 -6.17
CA ASP A 111 5.21 9.93 -5.94
C ASP A 111 6.07 9.40 -7.09
N ARG A 112 5.64 8.32 -7.74
CA ARG A 112 6.38 7.69 -8.84
C ARG A 112 6.11 8.34 -10.18
N LEU A 113 4.93 8.91 -10.40
CA LEU A 113 4.66 9.74 -11.58
C LEU A 113 5.58 10.98 -11.62
N LEU A 114 6.00 11.48 -10.45
CA LEU A 114 7.00 12.54 -10.32
C LEU A 114 8.46 12.03 -10.45
N SER A 115 8.68 10.72 -10.60
CA SER A 115 9.99 10.08 -10.71
C SER A 115 9.91 8.83 -11.61
N PRO A 116 9.80 8.99 -12.94
CA PRO A 116 9.45 7.91 -13.88
C PRO A 116 10.36 6.67 -13.80
N ASP A 117 11.64 6.85 -13.49
CA ASP A 117 12.65 5.80 -13.32
C ASP A 117 12.35 4.84 -12.16
N ARG A 118 11.38 5.14 -11.29
CA ARG A 118 10.93 4.29 -10.18
C ARG A 118 9.48 3.80 -10.34
N LEU A 119 8.88 4.02 -11.50
CA LEU A 119 7.51 3.61 -11.78
C LEU A 119 7.42 2.10 -11.92
N THR A 120 6.59 1.46 -11.10
CA THR A 120 6.22 0.04 -11.30
C THR A 120 4.72 -0.04 -11.52
N ASN A 121 4.32 -0.65 -12.62
CA ASN A 121 2.91 -0.72 -13.02
C ASN A 121 2.06 -1.51 -12.01
N LYS A 122 2.67 -2.43 -11.25
CA LYS A 122 2.00 -3.31 -10.26
C LYS A 122 1.03 -2.58 -9.33
N ASP A 123 1.39 -1.40 -8.80
CA ASP A 123 0.53 -0.71 -7.84
C ASP A 123 -0.79 -0.26 -8.48
N ALA A 124 -0.79 0.14 -9.76
CA ALA A 124 -2.01 0.47 -10.48
C ALA A 124 -2.86 -0.78 -10.76
N GLY A 125 -2.21 -1.93 -11.02
CA GLY A 125 -2.88 -3.22 -11.09
C GLY A 125 -3.56 -3.62 -9.78
N ASP A 126 -2.91 -3.39 -8.64
CA ASP A 126 -3.48 -3.66 -7.32
C ASP A 126 -4.70 -2.75 -7.02
N VAL A 127 -4.62 -1.46 -7.40
CA VAL A 127 -5.78 -0.54 -7.30
C VAL A 127 -6.96 -1.07 -8.12
N PHE A 128 -6.72 -1.51 -9.36
CA PHE A 128 -7.80 -2.07 -10.17
C PHE A 128 -8.37 -3.37 -9.57
N ARG A 129 -7.53 -4.25 -9.02
CA ARG A 129 -7.99 -5.47 -8.35
C ARG A 129 -8.86 -5.17 -7.13
N LEU A 130 -8.55 -4.13 -6.36
CA LEU A 130 -9.41 -3.66 -5.27
C LEU A 130 -10.77 -3.18 -5.81
N MET A 131 -10.77 -2.34 -6.85
CA MET A 131 -12.01 -1.85 -7.49
C MET A 131 -12.89 -2.99 -8.03
N ALA A 132 -12.27 -4.04 -8.57
CA ALA A 132 -12.98 -5.16 -9.18
C ALA A 132 -13.39 -6.25 -8.17
N GLY A 133 -12.70 -6.34 -7.03
CA GLY A 133 -12.85 -7.42 -6.06
C GLY A 133 -13.55 -7.06 -4.77
N VAL A 134 -13.69 -5.77 -4.45
CA VAL A 134 -14.30 -5.28 -3.22
C VAL A 134 -15.62 -4.58 -3.53
N PRO A 135 -16.71 -4.83 -2.76
CA PRO A 135 -17.95 -4.08 -2.90
C PRO A 135 -17.71 -2.57 -2.79
N GLN A 136 -18.11 -1.82 -3.82
CA GLN A 136 -17.91 -0.37 -3.87
C GLN A 136 -18.52 0.35 -2.65
N GLN A 137 -19.69 -0.10 -2.18
CA GLN A 137 -20.37 0.49 -1.02
C GLN A 137 -19.54 0.38 0.26
N GLU A 138 -18.83 -0.74 0.47
CA GLU A 138 -17.95 -0.93 1.64
C GLU A 138 -16.86 0.14 1.67
N VAL A 139 -16.29 0.47 0.51
CA VAL A 139 -15.27 1.51 0.38
C VAL A 139 -15.85 2.91 0.58
N LEU A 140 -17.06 3.17 0.07
CA LEU A 140 -17.74 4.47 0.26
C LEU A 140 -18.07 4.72 1.74
N ASP A 141 -18.60 3.71 2.43
CA ASP A 141 -18.93 3.79 3.85
C ASP A 141 -17.67 4.04 4.68
N ALA A 142 -16.58 3.33 4.39
CA ALA A 142 -15.28 3.57 5.02
C ALA A 142 -14.78 5.00 4.75
N PHE A 143 -14.83 5.48 3.51
CA PHE A 143 -14.38 6.84 3.18
C PHE A 143 -15.20 7.92 3.88
N HIS A 144 -16.52 7.77 4.01
CA HIS A 144 -17.34 8.72 4.76
C HIS A 144 -16.87 8.86 6.22
N VAL A 145 -16.44 7.77 6.86
CA VAL A 145 -15.87 7.85 8.21
C VAL A 145 -14.48 8.47 8.16
N LEU A 146 -13.61 7.97 7.30
CA LEU A 146 -12.19 8.31 7.29
C LEU A 146 -11.92 9.78 6.94
N VAL A 147 -12.67 10.40 6.03
CA VAL A 147 -12.46 11.83 5.67
C VAL A 147 -12.75 12.80 6.82
N ARG A 148 -13.52 12.35 7.82
CA ARG A 148 -13.89 13.10 9.03
C ARG A 148 -13.01 12.76 10.23
N ASP A 149 -12.14 11.76 10.10
CA ASP A 149 -11.25 11.35 11.17
C ASP A 149 -10.19 12.44 11.44
N PRO A 150 -9.97 12.84 12.71
CA PRO A 150 -9.05 13.91 13.05
C PRO A 150 -7.58 13.58 12.77
N LEU A 151 -7.21 12.30 12.73
CA LEU A 151 -5.86 11.86 12.39
C LEU A 151 -5.72 11.74 10.88
N VAL A 152 -6.58 10.94 10.24
CA VAL A 152 -6.36 10.50 8.85
C VAL A 152 -7.21 11.22 7.81
N GLY A 153 -8.07 12.16 8.20
CA GLY A 153 -9.03 12.80 7.30
C GLY A 153 -8.39 13.59 6.16
N GLU A 154 -7.31 14.32 6.43
CA GLU A 154 -6.62 15.10 5.40
C GLU A 154 -5.93 14.22 4.35
N VAL A 155 -5.17 13.22 4.79
CA VAL A 155 -4.48 12.29 3.89
C VAL A 155 -5.47 11.42 3.11
N THR A 156 -6.63 11.10 3.71
CA THR A 156 -7.73 10.40 3.04
C THR A 156 -8.35 11.26 1.95
N ARG A 157 -8.70 12.53 2.23
CA ARG A 157 -9.22 13.46 1.23
C ARG A 157 -8.25 13.63 0.07
N ARG A 158 -6.95 13.80 0.35
CA ARG A 158 -5.93 13.85 -0.72
C ARG A 158 -5.85 12.54 -1.49
N GLY A 159 -5.99 11.39 -0.82
CA GLY A 159 -6.06 10.08 -1.47
C GLY A 159 -7.25 9.97 -2.43
N VAL A 160 -8.42 10.46 -2.04
CA VAL A 160 -9.62 10.50 -2.91
C VAL A 160 -9.37 11.38 -4.13
N GLU A 161 -8.81 12.57 -3.96
CA GLU A 161 -8.43 13.45 -5.08
C GLU A 161 -7.45 12.76 -6.04
N LEU A 162 -6.40 12.12 -5.51
CA LEU A 162 -5.43 11.37 -6.30
C LEU A 162 -6.07 10.20 -7.05
N LEU A 163 -7.04 9.52 -6.43
CA LEU A 163 -7.80 8.45 -7.08
C LEU A 163 -8.58 9.00 -8.29
N HIS A 164 -9.18 10.18 -8.17
CA HIS A 164 -9.83 10.90 -9.28
C HIS A 164 -8.84 11.31 -10.37
N GLU A 165 -7.73 11.94 -10.00
CA GLU A 165 -6.68 12.37 -10.94
C GLU A 165 -6.10 11.19 -11.74
N GLN A 166 -5.89 10.05 -11.07
CA GLN A 166 -5.19 8.89 -11.64
C GLN A 166 -6.12 7.92 -12.36
N PHE A 167 -7.38 7.76 -11.92
CA PHE A 167 -8.29 6.73 -12.42
C PHE A 167 -9.66 7.25 -12.90
N GLY A 168 -9.90 8.57 -12.85
CA GLY A 168 -11.18 9.17 -13.18
C GLY A 168 -11.54 9.21 -14.68
N GLY A 169 -10.64 8.80 -15.57
CA GLY A 169 -10.90 8.78 -17.01
C GLY A 169 -10.21 7.62 -17.74
N ALA A 170 -10.74 7.23 -18.89
CA ALA A 170 -10.23 6.07 -19.64
C ALA A 170 -8.77 6.21 -20.13
N ALA A 171 -8.24 7.43 -20.14
CA ALA A 171 -6.88 7.75 -20.57
C ALA A 171 -6.02 8.38 -19.45
N THR A 172 -6.45 8.30 -18.19
CA THR A 172 -5.66 8.83 -17.08
C THR A 172 -4.44 7.94 -16.78
N PRO A 173 -3.36 8.49 -16.19
CA PRO A 173 -2.11 7.74 -16.00
C PRO A 173 -2.28 6.44 -15.22
N GLY A 174 -3.11 6.43 -14.17
CA GLY A 174 -3.38 5.22 -13.39
C GLY A 174 -4.08 4.12 -14.20
N VAL A 175 -5.01 4.48 -15.08
CA VAL A 175 -5.68 3.52 -15.98
C VAL A 175 -4.69 2.91 -16.96
N GLN A 176 -3.83 3.73 -17.58
CA GLN A 176 -2.81 3.23 -18.50
C GLN A 176 -1.82 2.28 -17.79
N LEU A 177 -1.36 2.64 -16.60
CA LEU A 177 -0.49 1.79 -15.79
C LEU A 177 -1.17 0.48 -15.38
N ALA A 178 -2.47 0.51 -15.06
CA ALA A 178 -3.21 -0.70 -14.72
C ALA A 178 -3.36 -1.63 -15.93
N ILE A 179 -3.57 -1.08 -17.14
CA ILE A 179 -3.61 -1.86 -18.39
C ILE A 179 -2.28 -2.57 -18.60
N GLU A 180 -1.16 -1.87 -18.45
CA GLU A 180 0.16 -2.46 -18.61
C GLU A 180 0.46 -3.50 -17.52
N ALA A 181 0.04 -3.24 -16.27
CA ALA A 181 0.25 -4.15 -15.15
C ALA A 181 -0.53 -5.47 -15.26
N LEU A 182 -1.68 -5.43 -15.93
CA LEU A 182 -2.63 -6.54 -16.04
C LEU A 182 -2.73 -7.07 -17.48
N ALA A 183 -1.74 -6.72 -18.31
CA ALA A 183 -1.65 -7.18 -19.69
C ALA A 183 -1.61 -8.72 -19.73
N GLY A 184 -2.53 -9.32 -20.48
CA GLY A 184 -2.68 -10.78 -20.55
C GLY A 184 -3.66 -11.38 -19.54
N ASP A 185 -3.92 -10.69 -18.43
CA ASP A 185 -4.88 -11.14 -17.40
C ASP A 185 -6.28 -10.55 -17.61
N ILE A 186 -6.35 -9.25 -17.93
CA ILE A 186 -7.62 -8.50 -18.02
C ILE A 186 -7.63 -7.67 -19.31
N PRO A 187 -8.72 -7.73 -20.12
CA PRO A 187 -8.85 -6.91 -21.32
C PRO A 187 -8.77 -5.40 -21.01
N ALA A 188 -7.99 -4.66 -21.79
CA ALA A 188 -7.77 -3.22 -21.58
C ALA A 188 -9.07 -2.42 -21.54
N ASP A 189 -10.05 -2.74 -22.40
CA ASP A 189 -11.32 -2.02 -22.46
C ASP A 189 -12.16 -2.21 -21.20
N ARG A 190 -12.03 -3.37 -20.53
CA ARG A 190 -12.66 -3.58 -19.22
C ARG A 190 -12.09 -2.64 -18.18
N ILE A 191 -10.77 -2.42 -18.19
CA ILE A 191 -10.10 -1.50 -17.26
C ILE A 191 -10.50 -0.06 -17.54
N ARG A 192 -10.47 0.35 -18.82
CA ARG A 192 -10.87 1.69 -19.28
C ARG A 192 -12.30 2.05 -18.94
N LEU A 193 -13.20 1.07 -18.90
CA LEU A 193 -14.60 1.26 -18.53
C LEU A 193 -14.80 1.23 -17.01
N ALA A 194 -14.28 0.20 -16.34
CA ALA A 194 -14.62 -0.07 -14.95
C ALA A 194 -13.95 0.90 -13.97
N ALA A 195 -12.68 1.28 -14.17
CA ALA A 195 -11.98 2.16 -13.23
C ALA A 195 -12.62 3.56 -13.15
N PRO A 196 -12.90 4.27 -14.27
CA PRO A 196 -13.57 5.57 -14.19
C PRO A 196 -14.99 5.49 -13.63
N ALA A 197 -15.73 4.41 -13.95
CA ALA A 197 -17.08 4.20 -13.40
C ALA A 197 -17.05 4.00 -11.88
N TYR A 198 -16.08 3.24 -11.37
CA TYR A 198 -15.87 3.07 -9.95
C TYR A 198 -15.58 4.41 -9.26
N VAL A 199 -14.62 5.15 -9.82
CA VAL A 199 -14.16 6.42 -9.25
C VAL A 199 -15.26 7.49 -9.27
N LYS A 200 -16.13 7.50 -10.28
CA LYS A 200 -17.26 8.43 -10.35
C LYS A 200 -18.17 8.34 -9.12
N ALA A 201 -18.43 7.16 -8.57
CA ALA A 201 -19.27 7.05 -7.37
C ALA A 201 -18.54 7.47 -6.09
N VAL A 202 -17.20 7.46 -6.10
CA VAL A 202 -16.33 7.91 -4.99
C VAL A 202 -16.19 9.45 -4.98
N ARG A 203 -16.84 10.19 -5.90
CA ARG A 203 -16.74 11.67 -5.94
C ARG A 203 -17.56 12.37 -4.84
N ASP A 204 -18.57 11.72 -4.29
CA ASP A 204 -19.62 12.37 -3.51
C ASP A 204 -19.40 12.30 -1.99
N ILE A 205 -18.16 12.03 -1.54
CA ILE A 205 -17.85 11.71 -0.14
C ILE A 205 -17.62 12.91 0.79
N GLY A 206 -17.62 14.14 0.25
CA GLY A 206 -17.57 15.40 1.02
C GLY A 206 -16.21 16.08 1.04
#